data_AF-A0AAW1LNA8-F1
#
_entry.id   AF-A0AAW1LNA8-F1
#
_cell.length_a   1.000
_cell.length_b   1.000
_cell.length_c   1.000
_cell.angle_alpha   90.00
_cell.angle_beta   90.00
_cell.angle_gamma   90.00
#
_symmetry.space_group_name_H-M   'P 1'
#
loop_
_entity.id
_entity.type
_entity.pdbx_description
1 polymer ?
#
loop_
_entity_poly.entity_id
_entity_poly.type
_entity_poly.pdbx_seq_one_letter_code
_entity_poly.pdbx_strand_id
1 'polypeptide(L)'
;MWYILPLMEMLVAMNGKSHSMVDYIQRTLLIHREKFLKLYTITHYDNTSTSRVKSAHVVLKEWLHSAGLSVDTIWTRFHAFIMGQHVKIRKVLEDSRSKSTKDKFGRLFNLLKSNVSMYALCLMGLEFDRGTELEYRLDEGCDHAMRTTHGLPCACDLHRLSTRGRRVHLDSIYVF
;
A
#
# COMPACT_ATOMS: atom_id res chain seq x y z
N MET A 1 -34.68 17.07 1.17
CA MET A 1 -34.57 18.54 1.05
C MET A 1 -33.38 19.08 1.85
N TRP A 2 -32.21 18.42 1.81
CA TRP A 2 -31.02 18.79 2.62
C TRP A 2 -29.75 19.00 1.78
N TYR A 3 -29.84 18.87 0.45
CA TYR A 3 -28.69 18.90 -0.47
C TYR A 3 -28.51 20.25 -1.19
N ILE A 4 -29.47 21.17 -1.04
CA ILE A 4 -29.51 22.44 -1.79
C ILE A 4 -28.66 23.50 -1.08
N LEU A 5 -28.61 23.50 0.25
CA LEU A 5 -27.91 24.53 1.04
C LEU A 5 -26.40 24.62 0.73
N PRO A 6 -25.63 23.52 0.74
CA PRO A 6 -24.18 23.58 0.49
C PRO A 6 -23.83 23.99 -0.95
N LEU A 7 -24.68 23.58 -1.91
CA LEU A 7 -24.54 23.93 -3.31
C LEU A 7 -24.89 25.40 -3.57
N MET A 8 -25.92 25.93 -2.89
CA MET A 8 -26.24 27.35 -2.95
C MET A 8 -25.17 28.21 -2.28
N GLU A 9 -24.61 27.79 -1.14
CA GLU A 9 -23.48 28.50 -0.51
C GLU A 9 -22.24 28.52 -1.41
N MET A 10 -21.91 27.42 -2.10
CA MET A 10 -20.85 27.41 -3.11
C MET A 10 -21.15 28.33 -4.29
N LEU A 11 -22.38 28.34 -4.80
CA LEU A 11 -22.79 29.22 -5.91
C LEU A 11 -22.76 30.70 -5.50
N VAL A 12 -23.16 31.02 -4.27
CA VAL A 12 -23.09 32.37 -3.70
C VAL A 12 -21.64 32.80 -3.47
N ALA A 13 -20.76 31.91 -2.99
CA ALA A 13 -19.32 32.18 -2.83
C ALA A 13 -18.60 32.36 -4.18
N MET A 14 -19.18 31.89 -5.28
CA MET A 14 -18.68 32.09 -6.65
C MET A 14 -19.27 33.33 -7.34
N ASN A 15 -20.16 34.06 -6.68
CA ASN A 15 -20.75 35.27 -7.24
C ASN A 15 -19.65 36.34 -7.42
N GLY A 16 -19.39 36.74 -8.67
CA GLY A 16 -18.26 37.59 -9.06
C GLY A 16 -17.04 36.89 -9.67
N LYS A 17 -17.06 35.56 -9.84
CA LYS A 17 -16.02 34.82 -10.60
C LYS A 17 -16.38 34.73 -12.09
N SER A 18 -15.36 34.54 -12.94
CA SER A 18 -15.51 34.44 -14.40
C SER A 18 -16.65 33.50 -14.80
N HIS A 19 -17.53 33.96 -15.69
CA HIS A 19 -18.68 33.20 -16.20
C HIS A 19 -18.28 31.81 -16.75
N SER A 20 -17.06 31.69 -17.31
CA SER A 20 -16.51 30.42 -17.78
C SER A 20 -16.24 29.40 -16.67
N MET A 21 -15.86 29.86 -15.47
CA MET A 21 -15.59 28.99 -14.33
C MET A 21 -16.89 28.44 -13.75
N VAL A 22 -17.93 29.28 -13.68
CA VAL A 22 -19.26 28.87 -13.21
C VAL A 22 -19.86 27.83 -14.15
N ASP A 23 -19.80 28.07 -15.47
CA ASP A 23 -20.29 27.13 -16.48
C ASP A 23 -19.51 25.79 -16.45
N TYR A 24 -18.18 25.84 -16.28
CA TYR A 24 -17.36 24.64 -16.12
C TYR A 24 -17.78 23.79 -14.91
N ILE A 25 -17.98 24.42 -13.75
CA ILE A 25 -18.38 23.73 -12.52
C ILE A 25 -19.78 23.12 -12.70
N GLN A 26 -20.70 23.86 -13.30
CA GLN A 26 -22.05 23.38 -13.57
C GLN A 26 -22.07 22.17 -14.51
N ARG A 27 -21.29 22.21 -15.59
CA ARG A 27 -21.28 21.14 -16.60
C ARG A 27 -20.45 19.93 -16.21
N THR A 28 -19.40 20.12 -15.42
CA THR A 28 -18.40 19.06 -15.18
C THR A 28 -18.48 18.50 -13.76
N LEU A 29 -18.60 19.38 -12.75
CA LEU A 29 -18.50 18.97 -11.35
C LEU A 29 -19.86 18.64 -10.74
N LEU A 30 -20.93 19.35 -11.10
CA LEU A 30 -22.27 19.11 -10.55
C LEU A 30 -22.88 17.76 -10.95
N ILE A 31 -22.41 17.16 -12.05
CA ILE A 31 -22.77 15.78 -12.43
C ILE A 31 -22.35 14.80 -11.33
N HIS A 32 -21.27 15.09 -10.61
CA HIS A 32 -20.74 14.28 -9.52
C HIS A 32 -21.11 14.79 -8.11
N ARG A 33 -22.16 15.62 -7.98
CA ARG A 33 -22.59 16.26 -6.72
C ARG A 33 -22.65 15.33 -5.51
N GLU A 34 -23.09 14.08 -5.69
CA GLU A 34 -23.20 13.11 -4.60
C GLU A 34 -21.85 12.70 -4.00
N LYS A 35 -20.79 12.66 -4.82
CA LYS A 35 -19.42 12.38 -4.35
C LYS A 35 -18.88 13.53 -3.50
N PHE A 36 -19.17 14.77 -3.90
CA PHE A 36 -18.78 15.97 -3.16
C PHE A 36 -19.53 16.08 -1.84
N LEU A 37 -20.84 15.79 -1.84
CA LEU A 37 -21.64 15.73 -0.62
C LEU A 37 -21.13 14.66 0.34
N LYS A 38 -20.80 13.47 -0.18
CA LYS A 38 -20.20 12.38 0.62
C LYS A 38 -18.87 12.79 1.25
N LEU A 39 -17.99 13.42 0.46
CA LEU A 39 -16.70 13.94 0.94
C LEU A 39 -16.89 14.99 2.04
N TYR A 40 -17.86 15.90 1.85
CA TYR A 40 -18.19 16.95 2.82
C TYR A 40 -18.71 16.38 4.15
N THR A 41 -19.54 15.34 4.11
CA THR A 41 -20.13 14.72 5.31
C THR A 41 -19.22 13.74 6.06
N ILE A 42 -18.29 13.06 5.37
CA ILE A 42 -17.58 11.91 5.96
C ILE A 42 -16.21 12.28 6.56
N THR A 43 -15.51 13.32 6.09
CA THR A 43 -14.12 13.55 6.53
C THR A 43 -13.61 14.96 6.25
N HIS A 44 -13.73 15.85 7.23
CA HIS A 44 -12.78 16.96 7.42
C HIS A 44 -11.69 16.57 8.44
N TYR A 45 -11.07 15.39 8.27
CA TYR A 45 -9.85 15.00 9.00
C TYR A 45 -8.65 15.80 8.47
N ASP A 46 -8.66 17.13 8.61
CA ASP A 46 -7.57 18.05 8.25
C ASP A 46 -6.96 17.91 6.84
N ASN A 47 -7.66 17.21 5.93
CA ASN A 47 -7.18 16.91 4.58
C ASN A 47 -7.55 18.02 3.58
N THR A 48 -7.62 19.26 4.04
CA THR A 48 -7.79 20.47 3.19
C THR A 48 -6.49 20.88 2.51
N SER A 49 -5.36 20.33 2.96
CA SER A 49 -4.06 20.62 2.39
C SER A 49 -3.85 19.88 1.06
N THR A 50 -3.74 20.66 -0.01
CA THR A 50 -3.31 20.17 -1.32
C THR A 50 -1.78 20.03 -1.42
N SER A 51 -1.03 20.23 -0.32
CA SER A 51 0.43 20.29 -0.34
C SER A 51 1.08 19.01 -0.86
N ARG A 52 0.58 17.83 -0.47
CA ARG A 52 1.11 16.53 -0.93
C ARG A 52 0.92 16.30 -2.43
N VAL A 53 -0.27 16.63 -2.94
CA VAL A 53 -0.58 16.49 -4.37
C VAL A 53 0.22 17.52 -5.18
N LYS A 54 0.24 18.77 -4.71
CA LYS A 54 0.99 19.85 -5.36
C LYS A 54 2.49 19.58 -5.36
N SER A 55 3.07 19.12 -4.26
CA SER A 55 4.51 18.80 -4.19
C SER A 55 4.87 17.64 -5.13
N ALA A 56 4.07 16.58 -5.19
CA ALA A 56 4.27 15.50 -6.15
C ALA A 56 4.17 15.99 -7.61
N HIS A 57 3.21 16.87 -7.92
CA HIS A 57 3.10 17.49 -9.23
C HIS A 57 4.28 18.40 -9.57
N VAL A 58 4.82 19.14 -8.61
CA VAL A 58 6.01 19.99 -8.80
C VAL A 58 7.21 19.12 -9.12
N VAL A 59 7.48 18.08 -8.34
CA VAL A 59 8.57 17.12 -8.59
C VAL A 59 8.43 16.49 -9.97
N LEU A 60 7.22 16.10 -10.38
CA LEU A 60 6.98 15.54 -11.71
C LEU A 60 7.23 16.57 -12.82
N LYS A 61 6.77 17.81 -12.65
CA LYS A 61 6.99 18.89 -13.63
C LYS A 61 8.46 19.26 -13.76
N GLU A 62 9.19 19.32 -12.65
CA GLU A 62 10.64 19.52 -12.61
C GLU A 62 11.36 18.35 -13.30
N TRP A 63 10.99 17.12 -12.99
CA TRP A 63 11.55 15.94 -13.66
C TRP A 63 11.28 15.94 -15.17
N LEU A 64 10.09 16.38 -15.58
CA LEU A 64 9.71 16.53 -16.98
C LEU A 64 10.41 17.70 -17.68
N HIS A 65 10.96 18.70 -16.97
CA HIS A 65 11.53 19.93 -17.56
C HIS A 65 10.61 20.50 -18.66
N SER A 66 9.35 20.79 -18.30
CA SER A 66 8.20 20.96 -19.21
C SER A 66 8.25 22.09 -20.25
N ALA A 67 9.38 22.77 -20.47
CA ALA A 67 9.51 23.74 -21.56
C ALA A 67 10.13 23.06 -22.80
N GLY A 68 9.29 22.55 -23.70
CA GLY A 68 9.68 22.27 -25.10
C GLY A 68 10.15 20.85 -25.46
N LEU A 69 9.94 19.85 -24.62
CA LEU A 69 10.30 18.46 -24.96
C LEU A 69 9.23 17.80 -25.84
N SER A 70 9.68 17.06 -26.87
CA SER A 70 8.78 16.26 -27.71
C SER A 70 8.16 15.11 -26.91
N VAL A 71 6.97 14.66 -27.33
CA VAL A 71 6.26 13.52 -26.72
C VAL A 71 7.17 12.27 -26.68
N ASP A 72 7.96 12.03 -27.73
CA ASP A 72 8.90 10.92 -27.80
C ASP A 72 9.97 10.99 -26.70
N THR A 73 10.44 12.20 -26.37
CA THR A 73 11.44 12.39 -25.32
C THR A 73 10.84 12.13 -23.93
N ILE A 74 9.61 12.58 -23.70
CA ILE A 74 8.87 12.30 -22.45
C ILE A 74 8.62 10.81 -22.29
N TRP A 75 8.15 10.15 -23.36
CA TRP A 75 7.92 8.71 -23.38
C TRP A 75 9.20 7.93 -23.07
N THR A 76 10.31 8.29 -23.71
CA THR A 76 11.61 7.62 -23.49
C THR A 76 12.06 7.74 -22.04
N ARG A 77 11.91 8.92 -21.42
CA ARG A 77 12.23 9.12 -20.00
C ARG A 77 11.33 8.29 -19.09
N PHE A 78 10.03 8.26 -19.38
CA PHE A 78 9.07 7.48 -18.59
C PHE A 78 9.34 5.98 -18.70
N HIS A 79 9.58 5.49 -19.91
CA HIS A 79 9.95 4.11 -20.17
C HIS A 79 11.24 3.74 -19.42
N ALA A 80 12.29 4.56 -19.50
CA ALA A 80 13.54 4.34 -18.77
C ALA A 80 13.32 4.31 -17.24
N PHE A 81 12.45 5.19 -16.71
CA PHE A 81 12.10 5.20 -15.30
C PHE A 81 11.42 3.89 -14.87
N ILE A 82 10.38 3.45 -15.60
CA ILE A 82 9.68 2.20 -15.32
C ILE A 82 10.62 1.00 -15.42
N MET A 83 11.43 0.92 -16.48
CA MET A 83 12.41 -0.14 -16.64
C MET A 83 13.44 -0.14 -15.50
N GLY A 84 13.87 1.04 -15.04
CA GLY A 84 14.73 1.18 -13.86
C GLY A 84 14.08 0.64 -12.59
N GLN A 85 12.78 0.87 -12.39
CA GLN A 85 12.04 0.27 -11.26
C GLN A 85 11.96 -1.25 -11.38
N HIS A 86 11.69 -1.79 -12.58
CA HIS A 86 11.70 -3.24 -12.81
C HIS A 86 13.06 -3.86 -12.49
N VAL A 87 14.16 -3.24 -12.91
CA VAL A 87 15.52 -3.71 -12.59
C VAL A 87 15.77 -3.69 -11.09
N LYS A 88 15.38 -2.63 -10.38
CA LYS A 88 15.52 -2.53 -8.92
C LYS A 88 14.74 -3.63 -8.20
N ILE A 89 13.48 -3.86 -8.58
CA ILE A 89 12.64 -4.91 -7.99
C ILE A 89 13.27 -6.28 -8.24
N ARG A 90 13.66 -6.58 -9.49
CA ARG A 90 14.31 -7.84 -9.84
C ARG A 90 15.59 -8.05 -9.04
N LYS A 91 16.43 -7.02 -8.91
CA LYS A 91 17.66 -7.08 -8.12
C LYS A 91 17.37 -7.43 -6.67
N VAL A 92 16.40 -6.76 -6.02
CA VAL A 92 16.01 -7.05 -4.63
C VAL A 92 15.52 -8.50 -4.47
N LEU A 93 14.76 -9.01 -5.44
CA LEU A 93 14.28 -10.39 -5.45
C LEU A 93 15.43 -11.41 -5.63
N GLU A 94 16.35 -11.16 -6.56
CA GLU A 94 17.53 -12.01 -6.77
C GLU A 94 18.51 -11.97 -5.59
N ASP A 95 18.72 -10.79 -5.00
CA ASP A 95 19.50 -10.63 -3.77
C ASP A 95 18.84 -11.40 -2.61
N SER A 96 17.51 -11.42 -2.54
CA SER A 96 16.77 -12.21 -1.56
C SER A 96 16.88 -13.71 -1.81
N ARG A 97 16.94 -14.13 -3.08
CA ARG A 97 17.08 -15.54 -3.49
C ARG A 97 18.49 -16.09 -3.28
N SER A 98 19.51 -15.27 -3.52
CA SER A 98 20.94 -15.64 -3.42
C SER A 98 21.45 -15.70 -1.97
N LYS A 99 20.81 -15.01 -1.03
CA LYS A 99 21.13 -15.12 0.40
C LYS A 99 20.73 -16.51 0.92
N SER A 100 21.74 -17.38 1.06
CA SER A 100 21.65 -18.72 1.65
C SER A 100 20.86 -18.70 2.97
N THR A 101 19.62 -19.18 2.87
CA THR A 101 18.64 -19.34 3.96
C THR A 101 18.98 -20.56 4.84
N LYS A 102 20.20 -21.10 4.75
CA LYS A 102 20.52 -22.44 5.28
C LYS A 102 20.46 -22.48 6.82
N ASP A 103 20.92 -21.44 7.51
CA ASP A 103 21.05 -21.48 8.98
C ASP A 103 19.96 -20.71 9.75
N LYS A 104 19.41 -19.62 9.21
CA LYS A 104 18.55 -18.72 10.02
C LYS A 104 17.14 -19.25 10.28
N PHE A 105 16.62 -20.15 9.44
CA PHE A 105 15.18 -20.49 9.41
C PHE A 105 14.84 -21.93 9.84
N GLY A 106 15.83 -22.65 10.38
CA GLY A 106 15.64 -23.97 11.00
C GLY A 106 14.94 -25.02 10.13
N ARG A 107 14.55 -26.14 10.74
CA ARG A 107 13.78 -27.21 10.06
C ARG A 107 12.32 -26.82 9.78
N LEU A 108 11.78 -25.88 10.55
CA LEU A 108 10.37 -25.47 10.54
C LEU A 108 9.96 -24.82 9.21
N PHE A 109 10.83 -23.99 8.61
CA PHE A 109 10.54 -23.22 7.40
C PHE A 109 11.16 -23.82 6.12
N ASN A 110 11.73 -25.03 6.17
CA ASN A 110 12.46 -25.62 5.05
C ASN A 110 11.62 -25.77 3.76
N LEU A 111 10.32 -26.03 3.87
CA LEU A 111 9.42 -26.18 2.72
C LEU A 111 9.11 -24.86 2.02
N LEU A 112 9.33 -23.74 2.73
CA LEU A 112 9.06 -22.39 2.24
C LEU A 112 10.27 -21.77 1.53
N LYS A 113 11.46 -22.38 1.71
CA LYS A 113 12.69 -21.92 1.07
C LYS A 113 12.49 -21.84 -0.43
N SER A 114 12.93 -20.73 -1.01
CA SER A 114 12.82 -20.42 -2.46
C SER A 114 11.40 -20.24 -3.01
N ASN A 115 10.35 -20.48 -2.23
CA ASN A 115 8.95 -20.29 -2.64
C ASN A 115 8.31 -19.05 -2.00
N VAL A 116 8.88 -18.58 -0.88
CA VAL A 116 8.40 -17.42 -0.12
C VAL A 116 9.49 -16.36 -0.06
N SER A 117 9.09 -15.08 -0.06
CA SER A 117 10.04 -13.96 0.03
C SER A 117 10.85 -14.02 1.32
N MET A 118 12.11 -13.57 1.28
CA MET A 118 12.97 -13.46 2.46
C MET A 118 12.34 -12.58 3.55
N TYR A 119 11.59 -11.55 3.15
CA TYR A 119 10.88 -10.67 4.06
C TYR A 119 9.82 -11.43 4.87
N ALA A 120 8.97 -12.22 4.20
CA ALA A 120 7.96 -13.03 4.88
C ALA A 120 8.59 -14.10 5.78
N LEU A 121 9.70 -14.73 5.34
CA LEU A 121 10.48 -15.63 6.18
C LEU A 121 11.00 -14.93 7.44
N CYS A 122 11.58 -13.72 7.32
CA CYS A 122 12.03 -12.92 8.46
C CYS A 122 10.88 -12.59 9.43
N LEU A 123 9.71 -12.20 8.93
CA LEU A 123 8.53 -11.94 9.77
C LEU A 123 8.10 -13.19 10.54
N MET A 124 8.04 -14.35 9.88
CA MET A 124 7.73 -15.62 10.56
C MET A 124 8.82 -16.01 11.56
N GLY A 125 10.08 -15.69 11.30
CA GLY A 125 11.18 -15.89 12.26
C GLY A 125 10.97 -15.06 13.52
N LEU A 126 10.63 -13.77 13.40
CA LEU A 126 10.33 -12.91 14.54
C LEU A 126 9.12 -13.41 15.35
N GLU A 127 8.07 -13.87 14.66
CA GLU A 127 6.91 -14.47 15.31
C GLU A 127 7.24 -15.79 16.02
N PHE A 128 8.14 -16.60 15.44
CA PHE A 128 8.62 -17.82 16.07
C PHE A 128 9.39 -17.51 17.36
N ASP A 129 10.34 -16.57 17.30
CA ASP A 129 11.13 -16.14 18.46
C ASP A 129 10.21 -15.58 19.56
N ARG A 130 9.26 -14.71 19.19
CA ARG A 130 8.21 -14.21 20.10
C ARG A 130 7.40 -15.34 20.73
N GLY A 131 7.09 -16.38 19.96
CA GLY A 131 6.37 -17.56 20.45
C GLY A 131 7.20 -18.38 21.46
N THR A 132 8.50 -18.49 21.24
CA THR A 132 9.39 -19.18 22.19
C THR A 132 9.58 -18.43 23.50
N GLU A 133 9.57 -17.09 23.49
CA GLU A 133 9.66 -16.28 24.71
C GLU A 133 8.38 -16.33 25.57
N LEU A 134 7.22 -16.58 24.94
CA LEU A 134 5.91 -16.47 25.60
C LEU A 134 5.31 -17.81 26.06
N GLU A 135 5.99 -18.94 25.80
CA GLU A 135 5.76 -20.38 26.13
C GLU A 135 4.35 -20.89 26.54
N TYR A 136 3.56 -20.15 27.32
CA TYR A 136 2.27 -20.54 27.89
C TYR A 136 1.08 -19.63 27.51
N ARG A 137 1.30 -18.43 26.93
CA ARG A 137 0.22 -17.42 26.71
C ARG A 137 -0.29 -17.27 25.28
N LEU A 138 0.17 -18.09 24.34
CA LEU A 138 -0.11 -17.87 22.92
C LEU A 138 -1.54 -18.23 22.50
N ASP A 139 -2.19 -19.19 23.16
CA ASP A 139 -3.53 -19.65 22.75
C ASP A 139 -4.66 -18.77 23.27
N GLU A 140 -4.50 -18.18 24.46
CA GLU A 140 -5.55 -17.34 25.09
C GLU A 140 -5.43 -15.84 24.71
N GLY A 141 -4.28 -15.41 24.19
CA GLY A 141 -3.99 -13.99 23.92
C GLY A 141 -3.64 -13.65 22.48
N CYS A 142 -3.62 -14.59 21.54
CA CYS A 142 -3.25 -14.28 20.15
C CYS A 142 -4.45 -13.77 19.33
N ASP A 143 -4.35 -12.53 18.88
CA ASP A 143 -5.28 -11.85 17.97
C ASP A 143 -5.21 -12.32 16.51
N HIS A 144 -4.27 -13.23 16.18
CA HIS A 144 -4.00 -13.73 14.83
C HIS A 144 -3.75 -12.61 13.81
N ALA A 145 -3.21 -11.46 14.26
CA ALA A 145 -2.98 -10.29 13.40
C ALA A 145 -2.12 -10.63 12.17
N MET A 146 -1.12 -11.50 12.30
CA MET A 146 -0.26 -11.92 11.18
C MET A 146 -1.04 -12.64 10.08
N ARG A 147 -2.05 -13.41 10.47
CA ARG A 147 -2.90 -14.16 9.53
C ARG A 147 -3.83 -13.22 8.78
N THR A 148 -4.37 -12.22 9.46
CA THR A 148 -5.32 -11.25 8.88
C THR A 148 -4.63 -10.17 8.05
N THR A 149 -3.46 -9.70 8.47
CA THR A 149 -2.77 -8.57 7.82
C THR A 149 -1.77 -9.00 6.74
N HIS A 150 -1.08 -10.13 6.94
CA HIS A 150 0.00 -10.58 6.05
C HIS A 150 -0.27 -11.94 5.40
N GLY A 151 -1.33 -12.66 5.78
CA GLY A 151 -1.59 -14.02 5.29
C GLY A 151 -0.57 -15.05 5.78
N LEU A 152 0.14 -14.77 6.88
CA LEU A 152 1.22 -15.60 7.43
C LEU A 152 0.81 -16.24 8.76
N PRO A 153 1.39 -17.39 9.14
CA PRO A 153 1.20 -17.97 10.47
C PRO A 153 1.60 -17.01 11.62
N CYS A 154 0.76 -16.94 12.67
CA CYS A 154 1.08 -16.25 13.93
C CYS A 154 2.10 -17.03 14.77
N ALA A 155 2.66 -16.39 15.80
CA ALA A 155 3.41 -17.06 16.87
C ALA A 155 2.68 -18.30 17.42
N CYS A 156 1.36 -18.23 17.59
CA CYS A 156 0.53 -19.34 18.05
C CYS A 156 0.55 -20.58 17.14
N ASP A 157 0.35 -20.37 15.84
CA ASP A 157 0.39 -21.41 14.81
C ASP A 157 1.79 -22.02 14.75
N LEU A 158 2.83 -21.19 14.77
CA LEU A 158 4.22 -21.61 14.71
C LEU A 158 4.62 -22.43 15.93
N HIS A 159 4.20 -22.03 17.13
CA HIS A 159 4.44 -22.78 18.36
C HIS A 159 3.76 -24.16 18.32
N ARG A 160 2.49 -24.21 17.89
CA ARG A 160 1.75 -25.48 17.71
C ARG A 160 2.39 -26.41 16.68
N LEU A 161 2.94 -25.86 15.60
CA LEU A 161 3.65 -26.66 14.59
C LEU A 161 4.98 -27.18 15.13
N SER A 162 5.73 -26.33 15.83
CA SER A 162 7.02 -26.66 16.43
C SER A 162 6.92 -27.76 17.47
N THR A 163 5.97 -27.64 18.42
CA THR A 163 5.70 -28.66 19.46
C THR A 163 5.31 -30.02 18.88
N ARG A 164 4.63 -30.02 17.73
CA ARG A 164 4.25 -31.23 16.99
C ARG A 164 5.34 -31.75 16.03
N GLY A 165 6.50 -31.09 15.98
CA GLY A 165 7.58 -31.41 15.04
C GLY A 165 7.19 -31.26 13.56
N ARG A 166 6.16 -30.48 13.26
CA ARG A 166 5.66 -30.25 11.89
C ARG A 166 6.34 -29.04 11.27
N ARG A 167 6.37 -29.01 9.94
CA ARG A 167 6.89 -27.90 9.14
C ARG A 167 5.75 -27.02 8.65
N VAL A 168 6.04 -25.75 8.39
CA VAL A 168 5.07 -24.83 7.75
C VAL A 168 4.93 -25.22 6.29
N HIS A 169 3.71 -25.47 5.84
CA HIS A 169 3.41 -25.84 4.46
C HIS A 169 3.10 -24.60 3.62
N LEU A 170 3.35 -24.66 2.31
CA LEU A 170 3.04 -23.56 1.40
C LEU A 170 1.55 -23.19 1.44
N ASP A 171 0.67 -24.19 1.53
CA ASP A 171 -0.79 -23.98 1.60
C ASP A 171 -1.25 -23.22 2.86
N SER A 172 -0.39 -23.11 3.87
CA SER A 172 -0.70 -22.31 5.08
C SER A 172 -0.36 -20.83 4.93
N ILE A 173 0.24 -20.44 3.79
CA ILE A 173 0.57 -19.07 3.45
C ILE A 173 -0.39 -18.61 2.37
N TYR A 174 -1.12 -17.53 2.65
CA TYR A 174 -2.04 -16.97 1.68
C TYR A 174 -1.23 -16.25 0.59
N VAL A 175 -1.29 -16.79 -0.64
CA VAL A 175 -0.75 -16.14 -1.83
C VAL A 175 -1.85 -15.21 -2.33
N PHE A 176 -1.67 -13.89 -2.15
CA PHE A 176 -2.59 -12.88 -2.65
C PHE A 176 -2.78 -12.97 -4.17
#